data_AF-A0AAU3SZP6-F1
#
_entry.id   AF-A0AAU3SZP6-F1
#
_cell.length_a   1.000
_cell.length_b   1.000
_cell.length_c   1.000
_cell.angle_alpha   90.00
_cell.angle_beta   90.00
_cell.angle_gamma   90.00
#
_symmetry.space_group_name_H-M   'P 1'
#
loop_
_entity.id
_entity.type
_entity.pdbx_description
1 polymer ?
#
loop_
_entity_poly.entity_id
_entity_poly.type
_entity_poly.pdbx_seq_one_letter_code
_entity_poly.pdbx_strand_id
1 'polypeptide(L)'
;MSSVSDFATWEPVLRLMLTGDRDWRAGRLARVAGRISQTGWSLAHRGSMSSTTRIAVEDIQRALARGRVREIAFRAEIQPDGRTTLGLVWPSPVVEPAIGYPDLGVLVLADGSLPEPWLRRPAPVPEAVPAPSADPELLERTLRERLPGAVGATEEEIAAAEARLGLTLSDELKVLYRVTRVYSGDGFDFEEADRAGEVVGCELSGLEHLYTVDAAVRHPGWDHGATRAVSTAPDAAVQGLAGSPGWIGFGSNGGDTFAVDLTPGPAGHFGQVILVDHEQSLGAELVAESLTDFVLGRVREERRDRRGDKLPAVARVGPGCLETVQAAAHPALEVLSIGAWDGIPLSLAPVAGLPRLRTLTALPGTLADPLEVAGLTGLEFLELGAQEWRVLLNAGAVPRTLKAAAIKVRDQDHLPVVGIANEILALWDRPQIVQTLLDGDLGPAL
;
A
#
# COMPACT_ATOMS: atom_id res chain seq x y z
N MET A 1 -21.45 3.81 22.28
CA MET A 1 -21.56 4.64 21.07
C MET A 1 -22.12 6.03 21.36
N SER A 2 -23.06 6.22 22.30
CA SER A 2 -23.67 7.54 22.58
C SER A 2 -22.67 8.66 22.84
N SER A 3 -21.62 8.43 23.65
CA SER A 3 -20.66 9.49 24.02
C SER A 3 -19.90 10.11 22.85
N VAL A 4 -19.58 9.37 21.77
CA VAL A 4 -18.85 9.94 20.61
C VAL A 4 -19.78 10.78 19.72
N SER A 5 -21.08 10.52 19.79
CA SER A 5 -22.11 11.27 19.09
C SER A 5 -22.60 12.51 19.88
N ASP A 6 -21.98 12.81 21.02
CA ASP A 6 -22.34 13.97 21.84
C ASP A 6 -21.35 15.11 21.60
N PHE A 7 -21.85 16.30 21.25
CA PHE A 7 -21.01 17.48 20.97
C PHE A 7 -20.05 17.83 22.12
N ALA A 8 -20.51 17.69 23.37
CA ALA A 8 -19.72 17.98 24.57
C ALA A 8 -18.40 17.17 24.65
N THR A 9 -18.37 15.99 24.04
CA THR A 9 -17.17 15.14 23.98
C THR A 9 -16.11 15.72 23.04
N TRP A 10 -16.52 16.54 22.06
CA TRP A 10 -15.65 17.14 21.04
C TRP A 10 -15.22 18.57 21.38
N GLU A 11 -15.94 19.26 22.27
CA GLU A 11 -15.67 20.63 22.67
C GLU A 11 -14.20 20.90 23.07
N PRO A 12 -13.53 20.07 23.89
CA PRO A 12 -12.13 20.29 24.24
C PRO A 12 -11.19 20.29 23.03
N VAL A 13 -11.43 19.39 22.06
CA VAL A 13 -10.62 19.30 20.83
C VAL A 13 -10.88 20.49 19.92
N LEU A 14 -12.15 20.89 19.74
CA LEU A 14 -12.49 22.03 18.90
C LEU A 14 -11.91 23.34 19.48
N ARG A 15 -12.05 23.57 20.78
CA ARG A 15 -11.44 24.72 21.47
C ARG A 15 -9.92 24.73 21.30
N LEU A 16 -9.27 23.57 21.46
CA LEU A 16 -7.82 23.44 21.24
C LEU A 16 -7.43 23.84 19.81
N MET A 17 -8.16 23.40 18.80
CA MET A 17 -7.86 23.75 17.40
C MET A 17 -8.07 25.24 17.12
N LEU A 18 -9.08 25.86 17.74
CA LEU A 18 -9.34 27.29 17.62
C LEU A 18 -8.27 28.19 18.26
N THR A 19 -7.55 27.72 19.30
CA THR A 19 -6.55 28.55 19.98
C THR A 19 -5.45 29.07 19.04
N GLY A 20 -5.15 28.39 17.94
CA GLY A 20 -4.18 28.80 16.93
C GLY A 20 -4.77 29.40 15.65
N ASP A 21 -6.10 29.46 15.53
CA ASP A 21 -6.78 29.81 14.28
C ASP A 21 -6.85 31.34 14.06
N ARG A 22 -6.40 31.80 12.88
CA ARG A 22 -6.33 33.23 12.56
C ARG A 22 -7.69 33.81 12.18
N ASP A 23 -8.55 33.01 11.56
CA ASP A 23 -9.87 33.46 11.11
C ASP A 23 -10.81 33.60 12.31
N TRP A 24 -10.75 32.67 13.26
CA TRP A 24 -11.45 32.75 14.53
C TRP A 24 -11.08 34.02 15.32
N ARG A 25 -9.77 34.28 15.50
CA ARG A 25 -9.28 35.49 16.18
C ARG A 25 -9.63 36.79 15.45
N ALA A 26 -9.92 36.72 14.16
CA ALA A 26 -10.38 37.84 13.36
C ALA A 26 -11.92 37.99 13.34
N GLY A 27 -12.65 37.19 14.12
CA GLY A 27 -14.12 37.20 14.18
C GLY A 27 -14.77 36.69 12.90
N ARG A 28 -14.10 35.78 12.17
CA ARG A 28 -14.59 35.16 10.93
C ARG A 28 -14.98 33.70 11.17
N LEU A 29 -15.72 33.13 10.23
CA LEU A 29 -16.04 31.70 10.19
C LEU A 29 -14.74 30.89 10.26
N ALA A 30 -14.60 30.04 11.27
CA ALA A 30 -13.46 29.14 11.41
C ALA A 30 -13.83 27.74 10.92
N ARG A 31 -12.88 27.06 10.28
CA ARG A 31 -13.02 25.70 9.77
C ARG A 31 -11.89 24.85 10.29
N VAL A 32 -12.24 23.77 10.99
CA VAL A 32 -11.26 22.85 11.55
C VAL A 32 -11.60 21.43 11.14
N ALA A 33 -10.58 20.63 10.82
CA ALA A 33 -10.73 19.23 10.42
C ALA A 33 -9.61 18.36 11.00
N GLY A 34 -9.89 17.07 11.15
CA GLY A 34 -8.93 16.12 11.65
C GLY A 34 -9.44 14.68 11.69
N ARG A 35 -8.57 13.80 12.17
CA ARG A 35 -8.85 12.36 12.37
C ARG A 35 -8.39 11.97 13.77
N ILE A 36 -9.19 11.15 14.45
CA ILE A 36 -8.84 10.59 15.76
C ILE A 36 -9.05 9.08 15.69
N SER A 37 -8.01 8.32 16.02
CA SER A 37 -8.01 6.86 16.11
C SER A 37 -7.82 6.42 17.56
N GLN A 38 -7.96 5.11 17.80
CA GLN A 38 -7.75 4.54 19.14
C GLN A 38 -6.33 4.76 19.69
N THR A 39 -5.34 4.91 18.80
CA THR A 39 -3.91 4.93 19.16
C THR A 39 -3.20 6.21 18.73
N GLY A 40 -3.84 7.06 17.93
CA GLY A 40 -3.26 8.31 17.45
C GLY A 40 -4.30 9.31 16.99
N TRP A 41 -3.84 10.45 16.49
CA TRP A 41 -4.67 11.50 15.92
C TRP A 41 -3.88 12.35 14.94
N SER A 42 -4.57 12.95 13.98
CA SER A 42 -4.08 13.98 13.09
C SER A 42 -5.01 15.17 13.19
N LEU A 43 -4.54 16.25 13.81
CA LEU A 43 -5.30 17.49 13.97
C LEU A 43 -4.56 18.59 13.20
N ALA A 44 -5.30 19.43 12.48
CA ALA A 44 -4.78 20.66 11.87
C ALA A 44 -4.41 21.73 12.93
N HIS A 45 -3.62 21.36 13.94
CA HIS A 45 -3.18 22.23 15.03
C HIS A 45 -1.73 22.69 14.78
N ARG A 46 -1.50 24.01 14.78
CA ARG A 46 -0.15 24.60 14.68
C ARG A 46 0.42 24.84 16.08
N GLY A 47 0.94 23.80 16.72
CA GLY A 47 1.56 23.89 18.05
C GLY A 47 2.31 22.61 18.44
N SER A 48 3.25 22.72 19.40
CA SER A 48 3.95 21.57 19.97
C SER A 48 2.96 20.67 20.73
N MET A 49 3.13 19.35 20.65
CA MET A 49 2.31 18.40 21.40
C MET A 49 2.40 18.68 22.91
N SER A 50 1.33 19.24 23.47
CA SER A 50 1.23 19.53 24.90
C SER A 50 0.47 18.43 25.64
N SER A 51 0.65 18.33 26.95
CA SER A 51 -0.19 17.49 27.82
C SER A 51 -1.68 17.83 27.67
N THR A 52 -2.02 19.10 27.45
CA THR A 52 -3.38 19.57 27.18
C THR A 52 -3.95 18.98 25.89
N THR A 53 -3.15 18.86 24.83
CA THR A 53 -3.55 18.22 23.57
C THR A 53 -3.93 16.76 23.80
N ARG A 54 -3.12 16.04 24.58
CA ARG A 54 -3.34 14.63 24.90
C ARG A 54 -4.61 14.43 25.72
N ILE A 55 -4.82 15.25 26.74
CA ILE A 55 -6.03 15.19 27.58
C ILE A 55 -7.29 15.45 26.74
N ALA A 56 -7.26 16.41 25.81
CA ALA A 56 -8.41 16.76 24.98
C ALA A 56 -8.86 15.61 24.06
N VAL A 57 -7.93 14.81 23.52
CA VAL A 57 -8.25 13.69 22.62
C VAL A 57 -8.54 12.38 23.35
N GLU A 58 -8.00 12.19 24.56
CA GLU A 58 -8.09 10.93 25.30
C GLU A 58 -9.53 10.46 25.54
N ASP A 59 -10.46 11.37 25.83
CA ASP A 59 -11.86 11.01 26.05
C ASP A 59 -12.51 10.45 24.78
N ILE A 60 -12.21 11.04 23.62
CA ILE A 60 -12.63 10.54 22.31
C ILE A 60 -11.98 9.18 22.05
N GLN A 61 -10.66 9.04 22.25
CA GLN A 61 -9.95 7.76 22.04
C GLN A 61 -10.50 6.64 22.91
N ARG A 62 -10.78 6.89 24.19
CA ARG A 62 -11.42 5.93 25.10
C ARG A 62 -12.81 5.56 24.62
N ALA A 63 -13.59 6.53 24.14
CA ALA A 63 -14.93 6.28 23.64
C ALA A 63 -14.93 5.49 22.31
N LEU A 64 -13.96 5.76 21.42
CA LEU A 64 -13.70 4.97 20.21
C LEU A 64 -13.30 3.52 20.55
N ALA A 65 -12.40 3.32 21.51
CA ALA A 65 -11.95 2.00 21.95
C ALA A 65 -13.12 1.18 22.53
N ARG A 66 -13.95 1.77 23.41
CA ARG A 66 -15.17 1.12 23.93
C ARG A 66 -16.16 0.77 22.82
N GLY A 67 -16.27 1.62 21.80
CA GLY A 67 -17.12 1.41 20.63
C GLY A 67 -16.53 0.47 19.57
N ARG A 68 -15.28 0.01 19.74
CA ARG A 68 -14.50 -0.72 18.74
C ARG A 68 -14.43 0.00 17.38
N VAL A 69 -14.48 1.33 17.41
CA VAL A 69 -14.36 2.19 16.23
C VAL A 69 -12.89 2.50 16.04
N ARG A 70 -12.31 2.13 14.89
CA ARG A 70 -10.86 2.27 14.66
C ARG A 70 -10.43 3.73 14.57
N GLU A 71 -11.17 4.51 13.80
CA GLU A 71 -10.90 5.91 13.52
C GLU A 71 -12.19 6.63 13.14
N ILE A 72 -12.29 7.92 13.47
CA ILE A 72 -13.30 8.85 12.96
C ILE A 72 -12.60 10.07 12.37
N ALA A 73 -13.04 10.48 11.18
CA ALA A 73 -12.71 11.78 10.61
C ALA A 73 -13.80 12.79 10.99
N PHE A 74 -13.42 14.03 11.22
CA PHE A 74 -14.37 15.08 11.59
C PHE A 74 -14.02 16.42 10.95
N ARG A 75 -15.05 17.26 10.84
CA ARG A 75 -14.94 18.67 10.44
C ARG A 75 -15.92 19.49 11.27
N ALA A 76 -15.49 20.65 11.74
CA ALA A 76 -16.39 21.62 12.33
C ALA A 76 -16.32 22.96 11.58
N GLU A 77 -17.50 23.53 11.35
CA GLU A 77 -17.68 24.93 10.98
C GLU A 77 -18.16 25.70 12.20
N ILE A 78 -17.45 26.76 12.57
CA ILE A 78 -17.68 27.51 13.79
C ILE A 78 -17.93 28.97 13.41
N GLN A 79 -19.16 29.42 13.61
CA GLN A 79 -19.61 30.78 13.35
C GLN A 79 -19.03 31.74 14.40
N PRO A 80 -18.78 33.03 14.07
CA PRO A 80 -18.23 34.01 15.02
C PRO A 80 -19.00 34.16 16.34
N ASP A 81 -20.30 33.84 16.32
CA ASP A 81 -21.19 33.87 17.50
C ASP A 81 -21.07 32.64 18.41
N GLY A 82 -20.25 31.65 18.03
CA GLY A 82 -20.02 30.40 18.76
C GLY A 82 -20.80 29.21 18.22
N ARG A 83 -21.84 29.42 17.39
CA ARG A 83 -22.62 28.33 16.82
C ARG A 83 -21.73 27.43 15.97
N THR A 84 -21.75 26.16 16.28
CA THR A 84 -20.86 25.17 15.69
C THR A 84 -21.66 24.03 15.10
N THR A 85 -21.36 23.68 13.86
CA THR A 85 -21.83 22.44 13.23
C THR A 85 -20.64 21.51 13.06
N LEU A 86 -20.68 20.37 13.73
CA LEU A 86 -19.67 19.32 13.70
C LEU A 86 -20.19 18.15 12.86
N GLY A 87 -19.51 17.87 11.76
CA GLY A 87 -19.71 16.67 10.96
C GLY A 87 -18.71 15.58 11.34
N LEU A 88 -19.24 14.40 11.68
CA LEU A 88 -18.49 13.18 11.93
C LEU A 88 -18.67 12.23 10.76
N VAL A 89 -17.56 11.72 10.24
CA VAL A 89 -17.52 10.71 9.18
C VAL A 89 -17.05 9.40 9.81
N TRP A 90 -17.96 8.41 9.80
CA TRP A 90 -17.71 7.11 10.40
C TRP A 90 -16.86 6.23 9.49
N PRO A 91 -16.05 5.31 10.06
CA PRO A 91 -15.28 4.39 9.25
C PRO A 91 -16.23 3.49 8.47
N SER A 92 -15.87 3.24 7.23
CA SER A 92 -16.68 2.45 6.30
C SER A 92 -15.82 1.32 5.74
N PRO A 93 -16.36 0.08 5.64
CA PRO A 93 -15.61 -1.04 5.07
C PRO A 93 -15.27 -0.85 3.58
N VAL A 94 -15.94 0.09 2.91
CA VAL A 94 -15.69 0.43 1.50
C VAL A 94 -14.77 1.64 1.31
N VAL A 95 -14.13 2.10 2.40
CA VAL A 95 -13.17 3.20 2.36
C VAL A 95 -11.85 2.71 2.93
N GLU A 96 -10.84 2.65 2.07
CA GLU A 96 -9.47 2.47 2.50
C GLU A 96 -8.89 3.81 2.98
N PRO A 97 -8.36 3.91 4.20
CA PRO A 97 -7.81 5.15 4.72
C PRO A 97 -6.54 5.53 3.94
N ALA A 98 -6.46 6.78 3.46
CA ALA A 98 -5.23 7.30 2.87
C ALA A 98 -4.20 7.54 3.98
N ILE A 99 -3.01 6.96 3.85
CA ILE A 99 -1.94 7.16 4.83
C ILE A 99 -1.36 8.57 4.66
N GLY A 100 -1.37 9.36 5.73
CA GLY A 100 -0.69 10.66 5.77
C GLY A 100 -1.40 11.83 5.04
N TYR A 101 -2.57 11.61 4.43
CA TYR A 101 -3.38 12.67 3.82
C TYR A 101 -4.66 12.94 4.59
N PRO A 102 -5.14 14.20 4.62
CA PRO A 102 -6.40 14.54 5.27
C PRO A 102 -7.62 13.94 4.55
N ASP A 103 -7.52 13.58 3.27
CA ASP A 103 -8.61 13.13 2.39
C ASP A 103 -9.51 12.02 2.98
N LEU A 104 -10.75 11.90 2.46
CA LEU A 104 -11.73 10.90 2.91
C LEU A 104 -11.16 9.46 2.87
N GLY A 105 -10.25 9.20 1.94
CA GLY A 105 -9.65 7.90 1.64
C GLY A 105 -9.95 7.49 0.20
N VAL A 106 -9.64 6.24 -0.11
CA VAL A 106 -9.98 5.62 -1.39
C VAL A 106 -11.28 4.82 -1.24
N LEU A 107 -12.24 5.09 -2.11
CA LEU A 107 -13.48 4.33 -2.24
C LEU A 107 -13.18 3.02 -2.96
N VAL A 108 -13.39 1.89 -2.30
CA VAL A 108 -13.27 0.55 -2.88
C VAL A 108 -14.62 0.15 -3.49
N LEU A 109 -14.67 0.16 -4.83
CA LEU A 109 -15.88 -0.06 -5.62
C LEU A 109 -16.11 -1.56 -5.90
N ALA A 110 -15.06 -2.37 -5.83
CA ALA A 110 -15.12 -3.83 -5.96
C ALA A 110 -14.40 -4.52 -4.79
N ASP A 111 -15.10 -5.41 -4.07
CA ASP A 111 -14.53 -6.14 -2.93
C ASP A 111 -13.33 -7.00 -3.32
N GLY A 112 -12.29 -6.97 -2.49
CA GLY A 112 -11.07 -7.75 -2.68
C GLY A 112 -10.29 -7.39 -3.96
N SER A 113 -10.64 -6.28 -4.61
CA SER A 113 -9.96 -5.85 -5.82
C SER A 113 -8.57 -5.30 -5.51
N LEU A 114 -7.63 -5.61 -6.41
CA LEU A 114 -6.26 -5.12 -6.38
C LEU A 114 -5.95 -4.39 -7.70
N PRO A 115 -5.06 -3.38 -7.66
CA PRO A 115 -4.52 -2.78 -8.88
C PRO A 115 -3.71 -3.82 -9.66
N GLU A 116 -3.70 -3.68 -10.98
CA GLU A 116 -3.14 -4.67 -11.91
C GLU A 116 -1.71 -5.15 -11.58
N PRO A 117 -0.77 -4.32 -11.08
CA PRO A 117 0.59 -4.78 -10.78
C PRO A 117 0.66 -5.89 -9.72
N TRP A 118 -0.34 -5.95 -8.83
CA TRP A 118 -0.47 -6.98 -7.79
C TRP A 118 -1.18 -8.25 -8.28
N LEU A 119 -1.80 -8.19 -9.46
CA LEU A 119 -2.41 -9.33 -10.13
C LEU A 119 -1.47 -9.97 -11.16
N ARG A 120 -0.35 -9.31 -11.48
CA ARG A 120 0.59 -9.73 -12.52
C ARG A 120 1.28 -11.02 -12.12
N ARG A 121 1.11 -12.05 -12.94
CA ARG A 121 1.78 -13.35 -12.79
C ARG A 121 3.21 -13.28 -13.33
N PRO A 122 4.13 -14.10 -12.81
CA PRO A 122 5.47 -14.22 -13.38
C PRO A 122 5.40 -14.64 -14.85
N ALA A 123 6.22 -14.01 -15.68
CA ALA A 123 6.45 -14.46 -17.04
C ALA A 123 7.25 -15.78 -16.98
N PRO A 124 6.84 -16.84 -17.70
CA PRO A 124 7.59 -18.10 -17.68
C PRO A 124 8.95 -17.91 -18.35
N VAL A 125 10.00 -18.41 -17.69
CA VAL A 125 11.37 -18.50 -18.22
C VAL A 125 11.73 -19.98 -18.27
N PRO A 126 11.24 -20.75 -19.27
CA PRO A 126 11.39 -22.21 -19.29
C PRO A 126 12.83 -22.68 -19.42
N GLU A 127 13.74 -21.81 -19.86
CA GLU A 127 15.18 -22.08 -19.98
C GLU A 127 15.94 -21.75 -18.69
N ALA A 128 15.26 -21.30 -17.64
CA ALA A 128 15.89 -21.03 -16.36
C ALA A 128 16.45 -22.33 -15.76
N VAL A 129 17.76 -22.35 -15.55
CA VAL A 129 18.49 -23.45 -14.91
C VAL A 129 19.14 -22.96 -13.62
N PRO A 130 19.46 -23.87 -12.68
CA PRO A 130 20.27 -23.51 -11.52
C PRO A 130 21.59 -22.87 -11.94
N ALA A 131 22.11 -21.98 -11.09
CA ALA A 131 23.40 -21.36 -11.32
C ALA A 131 24.52 -22.41 -11.34
N PRO A 132 25.65 -22.17 -12.03
CA PRO A 132 26.81 -23.06 -11.98
C PRO A 132 27.37 -23.25 -10.56
N SER A 133 27.07 -22.34 -9.64
CA SER A 133 27.44 -22.44 -8.22
C SER A 133 26.48 -23.26 -7.37
N ALA A 134 25.32 -23.63 -7.91
CA ALA A 134 24.38 -24.49 -7.22
C ALA A 134 24.96 -25.90 -7.10
N ASP A 135 25.25 -26.30 -5.86
CA ASP A 135 25.95 -27.55 -5.55
C ASP A 135 25.37 -28.15 -4.26
N PRO A 136 24.34 -29.00 -4.37
CA PRO A 136 23.69 -29.60 -3.22
C PRO A 136 24.63 -30.46 -2.36
N GLU A 137 25.65 -31.10 -2.95
CA GLU A 137 26.61 -31.93 -2.20
C GLU A 137 27.54 -31.05 -1.36
N LEU A 138 28.05 -29.95 -1.94
CA LEU A 138 28.85 -28.97 -1.22
C LEU A 138 28.05 -28.30 -0.10
N LEU A 139 26.79 -27.95 -0.36
CA LEU A 139 25.88 -27.40 0.64
C LEU A 139 25.71 -28.38 1.81
N GLU A 140 25.36 -29.63 1.53
CA GLU A 140 25.16 -30.64 2.57
C GLU A 140 26.40 -30.81 3.43
N ARG A 141 27.57 -30.97 2.80
CA ARG A 141 28.84 -31.12 3.52
C ARG A 141 29.12 -29.91 4.41
N THR A 142 28.95 -28.70 3.88
CA THR A 142 29.21 -27.45 4.62
C THR A 142 28.28 -27.32 5.82
N LEU A 143 26.98 -27.61 5.65
CA LEU A 143 26.02 -27.54 6.74
C LEU A 143 26.31 -28.59 7.82
N ARG A 144 26.61 -29.85 7.44
CA ARG A 144 26.93 -30.91 8.42
C ARG A 144 28.22 -30.64 9.19
N GLU A 145 29.20 -30.01 8.55
CA GLU A 145 30.44 -29.59 9.21
C GLU A 145 30.20 -28.46 10.22
N ARG A 146 29.34 -27.50 9.89
CA ARG A 146 29.03 -26.33 10.74
C ARG A 146 27.97 -26.60 11.81
N LEU A 147 27.09 -27.58 11.59
CA LEU A 147 26.02 -28.00 12.51
C LEU A 147 26.17 -29.49 12.85
N PRO A 148 27.24 -29.87 13.58
CA PRO A 148 27.46 -31.26 13.93
C PRO A 148 26.35 -31.79 14.85
N GLY A 149 25.75 -32.91 14.45
CA GLY A 149 24.68 -33.56 15.23
C GLY A 149 23.29 -32.95 15.06
N ALA A 150 23.12 -31.95 14.20
CA ALA A 150 21.80 -31.45 13.83
C ALA A 150 20.97 -32.57 13.20
N VAL A 151 19.69 -32.63 13.60
CA VAL A 151 18.72 -33.55 13.02
C VAL A 151 17.98 -32.79 11.93
N GLY A 152 17.98 -33.32 10.71
CA GLY A 152 17.22 -32.75 9.61
C GLY A 152 15.79 -33.28 9.53
N ALA A 153 15.00 -32.67 8.66
CA ALA A 153 13.69 -33.14 8.26
C ALA A 153 13.77 -34.44 7.45
N THR A 154 12.71 -35.24 7.57
CA THR A 154 12.49 -36.46 6.80
C THR A 154 11.98 -36.15 5.39
N GLU A 155 12.10 -37.09 4.45
CA GLU A 155 11.55 -36.93 3.10
C GLU A 155 10.02 -36.79 3.13
N GLU A 156 9.35 -37.43 4.09
CA GLU A 156 7.90 -37.31 4.28
C GLU A 156 7.50 -35.89 4.70
N GLU A 157 8.27 -35.24 5.56
CA GLU A 157 8.04 -33.85 5.98
C GLU A 157 8.28 -32.87 4.82
N ILE A 158 9.34 -33.09 4.04
CA ILE A 158 9.62 -32.29 2.84
C ILE A 158 8.51 -32.46 1.81
N ALA A 159 8.07 -33.69 1.55
CA ALA A 159 6.96 -33.97 0.64
C ALA A 159 5.64 -33.35 1.13
N ALA A 160 5.40 -33.33 2.44
CA ALA A 160 4.23 -32.66 3.03
C ALA A 160 4.29 -31.14 2.83
N ALA A 161 5.48 -30.52 2.94
CA ALA A 161 5.67 -29.10 2.66
C ALA A 161 5.45 -28.79 1.17
N GLU A 162 5.98 -29.60 0.26
CA GLU A 162 5.73 -29.49 -1.19
C GLU A 162 4.24 -29.59 -1.53
N ALA A 163 3.55 -30.57 -0.95
CA ALA A 163 2.11 -30.75 -1.14
C ALA A 163 1.30 -29.56 -0.60
N ARG A 164 1.71 -28.97 0.53
CA ARG A 164 1.09 -27.79 1.13
C ARG A 164 1.28 -26.54 0.27
N LEU A 165 2.47 -26.35 -0.30
CA LEU A 165 2.79 -25.22 -1.17
C LEU A 165 2.27 -25.40 -2.60
N GLY A 166 1.96 -26.63 -3.00
CA GLY A 166 1.51 -26.97 -4.35
C GLY A 166 2.62 -26.88 -5.41
N LEU A 167 3.89 -27.00 -4.98
CA LEU A 167 5.07 -26.90 -5.84
C LEU A 167 6.21 -27.77 -5.31
N THR A 168 7.17 -28.08 -6.18
CA THR A 168 8.39 -28.80 -5.82
C THR A 168 9.47 -27.81 -5.36
N LEU A 169 10.08 -28.07 -4.20
CA LEU A 169 11.22 -27.29 -3.72
C LEU A 169 12.45 -27.56 -4.60
N SER A 170 13.39 -26.61 -4.65
CA SER A 170 14.69 -26.82 -5.29
C SER A 170 15.52 -27.86 -4.54
N ASP A 171 16.42 -28.55 -5.24
CA ASP A 171 17.26 -29.59 -4.63
C ASP A 171 18.11 -29.04 -3.48
N GLU A 172 18.63 -27.82 -3.61
CA GLU A 172 19.39 -27.16 -2.55
C GLU A 172 18.53 -26.86 -1.32
N LEU A 173 17.28 -26.40 -1.51
CA LEU A 173 16.38 -26.12 -0.38
C LEU A 173 15.98 -27.41 0.35
N LYS A 174 15.80 -28.52 -0.39
CA LYS A 174 15.62 -29.86 0.23
C LYS A 174 16.85 -30.26 1.04
N VAL A 175 18.05 -30.07 0.50
CA VAL A 175 19.30 -30.36 1.22
C VAL A 175 19.41 -29.53 2.50
N LEU A 176 19.10 -28.24 2.45
CA LEU A 176 19.10 -27.40 3.66
C LEU A 176 18.27 -28.05 4.76
N TYR A 177 17.00 -28.37 4.47
CA TYR A 177 16.11 -28.96 5.46
C TYR A 177 16.43 -30.42 5.84
N ARG A 178 17.10 -31.20 4.99
CA ARG A 178 17.64 -32.53 5.35
C ARG A 178 18.77 -32.47 6.36
N VAL A 179 19.40 -31.31 6.53
CA VAL A 179 20.47 -31.10 7.51
C VAL A 179 19.97 -30.30 8.71
N THR A 180 19.07 -29.33 8.49
CA THR A 180 18.58 -28.42 9.51
C THR A 180 17.06 -28.55 9.70
N ARG A 181 16.62 -28.88 10.91
CA ARG A 181 15.20 -28.92 11.28
C ARG A 181 14.96 -27.85 12.33
N VAL A 182 14.48 -26.69 11.91
CA VAL A 182 14.00 -25.66 12.83
C VAL A 182 12.52 -25.92 13.05
N TYR A 183 12.15 -26.29 14.27
CA TYR A 183 10.75 -26.43 14.64
C TYR A 183 10.18 -25.15 15.18
N SER A 184 8.86 -25.04 15.14
CA SER A 184 8.11 -24.10 15.99
C SER A 184 7.00 -24.88 16.72
N GLY A 185 6.94 -24.79 18.05
CA GLY A 185 5.93 -25.48 18.86
C GLY A 185 6.47 -26.11 20.15
N ASP A 186 5.73 -27.07 20.70
CA ASP A 186 6.15 -27.84 21.88
C ASP A 186 7.40 -28.66 21.54
N GLY A 187 8.57 -28.19 21.98
CA GLY A 187 9.89 -28.70 21.57
C GLY A 187 10.75 -27.69 20.81
N PHE A 188 10.33 -26.43 20.68
CA PHE A 188 11.16 -25.34 20.17
C PHE A 188 12.41 -25.13 21.03
N ASP A 189 13.57 -25.36 20.44
CA ASP A 189 14.86 -25.00 21.01
C ASP A 189 15.35 -23.71 20.34
N PHE A 190 15.31 -22.61 21.09
CA PHE A 190 15.74 -21.30 20.62
C PHE A 190 17.26 -21.29 20.32
N GLU A 191 18.09 -21.99 21.09
CA GLU A 191 19.54 -22.01 20.85
C GLU A 191 19.89 -22.81 19.59
N GLU A 192 19.15 -23.89 19.31
CA GLU A 192 19.30 -24.63 18.07
C GLU A 192 18.88 -23.80 16.85
N ALA A 193 17.75 -23.09 16.95
CA ALA A 193 17.26 -22.20 15.91
C ALA A 193 18.23 -21.02 15.64
N ASP A 194 18.75 -20.40 16.70
CA ASP A 194 19.71 -19.29 16.60
C ASP A 194 21.02 -19.76 15.95
N ARG A 195 21.57 -20.92 16.38
CA ARG A 195 22.76 -21.52 15.78
C ARG A 195 22.55 -21.88 14.30
N ALA A 196 21.40 -22.46 13.96
CA ALA A 196 21.06 -22.75 12.57
C ALA A 196 21.00 -21.44 11.76
N GLY A 197 20.44 -20.38 12.35
CA GLY A 197 20.36 -19.08 11.70
C GLY A 197 21.74 -18.43 11.47
N GLU A 198 22.63 -18.49 12.45
CA GLU A 198 24.02 -18.02 12.31
C GLU A 198 24.78 -18.77 11.20
N VAL A 199 24.58 -20.08 11.08
CA VAL A 199 25.27 -20.90 10.08
C VAL A 199 24.73 -20.68 8.67
N VAL A 200 23.42 -20.53 8.53
CA VAL A 200 22.75 -20.32 7.23
C VAL A 200 22.90 -18.87 6.76
N GLY A 201 22.98 -17.92 7.70
CA GLY A 201 23.06 -16.48 7.41
C GLY A 201 21.73 -15.74 7.48
N CYS A 202 20.68 -16.37 8.00
CA CYS A 202 19.36 -15.76 8.23
C CYS A 202 18.60 -16.48 9.34
N GLU A 203 17.63 -15.81 9.96
CA GLU A 203 16.68 -16.44 10.88
C GLU A 203 15.84 -17.48 10.11
N LEU A 204 16.21 -18.76 10.21
CA LEU A 204 15.65 -19.82 9.39
C LEU A 204 14.23 -20.18 9.86
N SER A 205 13.28 -20.23 8.91
CA SER A 205 11.92 -20.69 9.17
C SER A 205 11.84 -22.22 9.11
N GLY A 206 10.98 -22.81 9.94
CA GLY A 206 10.65 -24.24 9.84
C GLY A 206 9.92 -24.61 8.54
N LEU A 207 9.98 -25.89 8.16
CA LEU A 207 9.31 -26.40 6.95
C LEU A 207 7.80 -26.13 6.95
N GLU A 208 7.18 -26.13 8.13
CA GLU A 208 5.76 -25.83 8.32
C GLU A 208 5.40 -24.37 8.04
N HIS A 209 6.39 -23.47 8.13
CA HIS A 209 6.24 -22.03 7.94
C HIS A 209 6.70 -21.51 6.60
N LEU A 210 7.29 -22.36 5.74
CA LEU A 210 7.55 -21.98 4.35
C LEU A 210 6.27 -21.47 3.70
N TYR A 211 6.36 -20.36 2.96
CA TYR A 211 5.21 -19.75 2.30
C TYR A 211 5.62 -19.15 0.96
N THR A 212 4.66 -19.02 0.05
CA THR A 212 4.85 -18.26 -1.19
C THR A 212 4.67 -16.78 -0.92
N VAL A 213 5.56 -15.93 -1.43
CA VAL A 213 5.45 -14.48 -1.30
C VAL A 213 4.21 -13.99 -2.04
N ASP A 214 3.13 -13.75 -1.30
CA ASP A 214 1.84 -13.31 -1.82
C ASP A 214 1.87 -11.81 -2.14
N ALA A 215 1.60 -11.48 -3.41
CA ALA A 215 1.44 -10.12 -3.85
C ALA A 215 0.38 -9.39 -3.01
N ALA A 216 -0.79 -10.00 -2.77
CA ALA A 216 -1.91 -9.35 -2.09
C ALA A 216 -1.54 -8.87 -0.67
N VAL A 217 -0.70 -9.63 0.04
CA VAL A 217 -0.20 -9.27 1.38
C VAL A 217 0.74 -8.06 1.33
N ARG A 218 1.47 -7.89 0.22
CA ARG A 218 2.39 -6.77 -0.02
C ARG A 218 1.70 -5.55 -0.64
N HIS A 219 0.37 -5.54 -0.76
CA HIS A 219 -0.37 -4.40 -1.30
C HIS A 219 -0.36 -3.20 -0.35
N PRO A 220 0.21 -2.04 -0.73
CA PRO A 220 0.32 -0.86 0.12
C PRO A 220 -0.98 -0.06 0.21
N GLY A 221 -2.05 -0.54 -0.41
CA GLY A 221 -3.32 0.17 -0.56
C GLY A 221 -3.48 0.82 -1.93
N TRP A 222 -4.73 1.14 -2.29
CA TRP A 222 -5.06 1.62 -3.63
C TRP A 222 -4.39 2.94 -4.01
N ASP A 223 -4.23 3.87 -3.06
CA ASP A 223 -3.63 5.19 -3.29
C ASP A 223 -2.17 5.10 -3.77
N HIS A 224 -1.40 4.23 -3.15
CA HIS A 224 -0.01 3.98 -3.52
C HIS A 224 0.09 2.95 -4.64
N GLY A 225 -0.65 1.85 -4.53
CA GLY A 225 -0.56 0.72 -5.45
C GLY A 225 -1.01 1.06 -6.86
N ALA A 226 -2.12 1.77 -7.03
CA ALA A 226 -2.64 2.09 -8.35
C ALA A 226 -1.68 2.98 -9.18
N THR A 227 -0.80 3.73 -8.51
CA THR A 227 0.13 4.67 -9.17
C THR A 227 1.50 4.06 -9.51
N ARG A 228 1.74 2.80 -9.16
CA ARG A 228 2.94 2.04 -9.56
C ARG A 228 2.72 1.30 -10.86
N ALA A 229 3.78 1.01 -11.61
CA ALA A 229 3.77 0.03 -12.68
C ALA A 229 4.84 -1.03 -12.44
N VAL A 230 4.65 -2.22 -13.00
CA VAL A 230 5.64 -3.30 -12.94
C VAL A 230 6.29 -3.46 -14.30
N SER A 231 7.62 -3.48 -14.33
CA SER A 231 8.40 -3.79 -15.52
C SER A 231 9.54 -4.73 -15.16
N THR A 232 9.73 -5.75 -15.98
CA THR A 232 10.87 -6.66 -15.90
C THR A 232 11.79 -6.35 -17.07
N ALA A 233 13.00 -5.89 -16.79
CA ALA A 233 13.97 -5.59 -17.83
C ALA A 233 14.47 -6.90 -18.50
N PRO A 234 14.88 -6.86 -19.78
CA PRO A 234 15.42 -8.05 -20.47
C PRO A 234 16.68 -8.63 -19.82
N ASP A 235 17.42 -7.82 -19.06
CA ASP A 235 18.64 -8.18 -18.32
C ASP A 235 18.39 -8.41 -16.82
N ALA A 236 17.12 -8.44 -16.39
CA ALA A 236 16.79 -8.59 -14.97
C ALA A 236 17.00 -10.04 -14.51
N ALA A 237 17.73 -10.22 -13.40
CA ALA A 237 17.84 -11.51 -12.71
C ALA A 237 16.56 -11.87 -11.95
N VAL A 238 15.86 -10.87 -11.41
CA VAL A 238 14.61 -11.04 -10.65
C VAL A 238 13.48 -10.29 -11.36
N GLN A 239 12.30 -10.90 -11.45
CA GLN A 239 11.13 -10.22 -12.02
C GLN A 239 10.64 -9.10 -11.09
N GLY A 240 10.23 -7.96 -11.64
CA GLY A 240 9.81 -6.78 -10.86
C GLY A 240 8.44 -6.90 -10.18
N LEU A 241 8.01 -8.10 -9.82
CA LEU A 241 6.65 -8.43 -9.37
C LEU A 241 6.37 -8.00 -7.92
N ALA A 242 5.10 -7.80 -7.57
CA ALA A 242 4.66 -7.63 -6.18
C ALA A 242 4.81 -8.92 -5.35
N GLY A 243 4.81 -10.07 -6.00
CA GLY A 243 4.96 -11.39 -5.40
C GLY A 243 4.91 -12.45 -6.50
N SER A 244 5.33 -13.67 -6.16
CA SER A 244 5.30 -14.79 -7.10
C SER A 244 4.96 -16.09 -6.39
N PRO A 245 4.15 -16.96 -6.98
CA PRO A 245 3.96 -18.31 -6.47
C PRO A 245 5.26 -19.14 -6.44
N GLY A 246 6.29 -18.72 -7.18
CA GLY A 246 7.61 -19.35 -7.16
C GLY A 246 8.61 -18.75 -6.17
N TRP A 247 8.25 -17.69 -5.43
CA TRP A 247 9.13 -17.10 -4.41
C TRP A 247 8.82 -17.72 -3.06
N ILE A 248 9.70 -18.60 -2.58
CA ILE A 248 9.50 -19.37 -1.35
C ILE A 248 10.26 -18.73 -0.20
N GLY A 249 9.54 -18.02 0.67
CA GLY A 249 10.12 -17.42 1.88
C GLY A 249 10.60 -18.52 2.82
N PHE A 250 11.89 -18.49 3.17
CA PHE A 250 12.53 -19.51 4.01
C PHE A 250 13.25 -18.94 5.24
N GLY A 251 13.46 -17.63 5.32
CA GLY A 251 14.04 -17.00 6.50
C GLY A 251 13.91 -15.48 6.52
N SER A 252 14.36 -14.84 7.60
CA SER A 252 14.34 -13.38 7.77
C SER A 252 15.66 -12.81 8.30
N ASN A 253 15.79 -11.49 8.23
CA ASN A 253 16.86 -10.73 8.91
C ASN A 253 16.29 -9.82 10.03
N GLY A 254 15.16 -10.19 10.64
CA GLY A 254 14.43 -9.38 11.60
C GLY A 254 13.46 -8.34 11.01
N GLY A 255 13.31 -8.27 9.68
CA GLY A 255 12.31 -7.41 9.02
C GLY A 255 12.02 -7.78 7.57
N ASP A 256 13.07 -8.08 6.80
CA ASP A 256 12.96 -8.53 5.41
C ASP A 256 12.94 -10.06 5.33
N THR A 257 12.41 -10.58 4.24
CA THR A 257 12.31 -12.03 3.99
C THR A 257 13.30 -12.47 2.94
N PHE A 258 14.11 -13.48 3.25
CA PHE A 258 14.85 -14.24 2.25
C PHE A 258 13.93 -15.27 1.59
N ALA A 259 13.95 -15.32 0.27
CA ALA A 259 13.19 -16.29 -0.51
C ALA A 259 14.06 -16.98 -1.55
N VAL A 260 13.75 -18.25 -1.83
CA VAL A 260 14.25 -18.96 -3.01
C VAL A 260 13.35 -18.63 -4.20
N ASP A 261 13.93 -18.18 -5.30
CA ASP A 261 13.21 -17.78 -6.50
C ASP A 261 13.20 -18.90 -7.55
N LEU A 262 12.03 -19.54 -7.69
CA LEU A 262 11.74 -20.57 -8.70
C LEU A 262 11.13 -20.00 -9.98
N THR A 263 10.99 -18.68 -10.07
CA THR A 263 10.41 -17.93 -11.19
C THR A 263 11.29 -16.72 -11.55
N PRO A 264 12.57 -16.94 -11.88
CA PRO A 264 13.53 -15.87 -12.06
C PRO A 264 13.18 -14.95 -13.22
N GLY A 265 13.87 -13.81 -13.29
CA GLY A 265 13.88 -12.95 -14.46
C GLY A 265 14.63 -13.58 -15.65
N PRO A 266 14.58 -12.95 -16.83
CA PRO A 266 15.18 -13.51 -18.05
C PRO A 266 16.69 -13.78 -17.96
N ALA A 267 17.41 -13.07 -17.09
CA ALA A 267 18.84 -13.26 -16.86
C ALA A 267 19.16 -13.94 -15.52
N GLY A 268 18.14 -14.45 -14.81
CA GLY A 268 18.29 -15.06 -13.49
C GLY A 268 18.45 -16.58 -13.54
N HIS A 269 18.66 -17.15 -12.36
CA HIS A 269 18.86 -18.60 -12.18
C HIS A 269 17.72 -19.21 -11.38
N PHE A 270 17.35 -20.44 -11.73
CA PHE A 270 16.34 -21.20 -10.99
C PHE A 270 16.90 -21.56 -9.60
N GLY A 271 16.21 -21.16 -8.54
CA GLY A 271 16.64 -21.43 -7.17
C GLY A 271 17.61 -20.40 -6.58
N GLN A 272 17.83 -19.27 -7.26
CA GLN A 272 18.60 -18.15 -6.71
C GLN A 272 17.96 -17.60 -5.42
N VAL A 273 18.75 -16.95 -4.58
CA VAL A 273 18.27 -16.37 -3.31
C VAL A 273 18.02 -14.88 -3.50
N ILE A 274 16.82 -14.44 -3.12
CA ILE A 274 16.37 -13.05 -3.20
C ILE A 274 15.99 -12.52 -1.81
N LEU A 275 16.09 -11.19 -1.63
CA LEU A 275 15.60 -10.47 -0.46
C LEU A 275 14.34 -9.70 -0.83
N VAL A 276 13.25 -10.03 -0.16
CA VAL A 276 11.97 -9.35 -0.25
C VAL A 276 11.91 -8.32 0.87
N ASP A 277 12.14 -7.06 0.49
CA ASP A 277 12.09 -5.89 1.36
C ASP A 277 10.65 -5.63 1.84
N HIS A 278 10.47 -5.40 3.14
CA HIS A 278 9.16 -5.19 3.76
C HIS A 278 8.59 -3.78 3.55
N GLU A 279 9.44 -2.80 3.25
CA GLU A 279 9.07 -1.42 2.93
C GLU A 279 8.81 -1.23 1.43
N GLN A 280 9.39 -2.09 0.58
CA GLN A 280 9.15 -2.08 -0.86
C GLN A 280 8.03 -3.07 -1.24
N SER A 281 7.01 -2.57 -1.91
CA SER A 281 5.87 -3.40 -2.33
C SER A 281 6.05 -4.09 -3.68
N LEU A 282 7.10 -3.78 -4.44
CA LEU A 282 7.38 -4.32 -5.78
C LEU A 282 8.86 -4.73 -5.91
N GLY A 283 9.08 -5.86 -6.57
CA GLY A 283 10.40 -6.44 -6.79
C GLY A 283 10.97 -7.12 -5.55
N ALA A 284 12.19 -7.62 -5.74
CA ALA A 284 13.07 -8.19 -4.73
C ALA A 284 14.53 -8.03 -5.21
N GLU A 285 15.48 -8.04 -4.28
CA GLU A 285 16.91 -7.90 -4.56
C GLU A 285 17.56 -9.27 -4.72
N LEU A 286 18.44 -9.46 -5.71
CA LEU A 286 19.23 -10.69 -5.82
C LEU A 286 20.34 -10.68 -4.76
N VAL A 287 20.31 -11.67 -3.87
CA VAL A 287 21.30 -11.82 -2.79
C VAL A 287 22.38 -12.82 -3.17
N ALA A 288 22.02 -13.94 -3.78
CA ALA A 288 22.99 -14.95 -4.21
C ALA A 288 22.46 -15.72 -5.42
N GLU A 289 23.38 -16.20 -6.28
CA GLU A 289 23.01 -16.99 -7.47
C GLU A 289 22.49 -18.38 -7.12
N SER A 290 22.79 -18.89 -5.92
CA SER A 290 22.37 -20.20 -5.39
C SER A 290 22.31 -20.18 -3.87
N LEU A 291 21.65 -21.18 -3.28
CA LEU A 291 21.61 -21.34 -1.82
C LEU A 291 22.99 -21.79 -1.28
N THR A 292 23.76 -22.54 -2.07
CA THR A 292 25.17 -22.84 -1.77
C THR A 292 26.00 -21.57 -1.60
N ASP A 293 25.92 -20.63 -2.55
CA ASP A 293 26.67 -19.37 -2.43
C ASP A 293 26.20 -18.53 -1.23
N PHE A 294 24.90 -18.52 -0.94
CA PHE A 294 24.34 -17.84 0.23
C PHE A 294 24.95 -18.36 1.55
N VAL A 295 24.92 -19.68 1.79
CA VAL A 295 25.48 -20.30 3.01
C VAL A 295 27.01 -20.17 3.09
N LEU A 296 27.68 -20.11 1.95
CA LEU A 296 29.12 -19.85 1.88
C LEU A 296 29.48 -18.37 2.10
N GLY A 297 28.50 -17.47 2.27
CA GLY A 297 28.70 -16.05 2.45
C GLY A 297 29.11 -15.30 1.18
N ARG A 298 28.89 -15.89 -0.01
CA ARG A 298 29.18 -15.31 -1.32
C ARG A 298 27.99 -14.49 -1.81
N VAL A 299 27.63 -13.49 -1.01
CA VAL A 299 26.49 -12.61 -1.28
C VAL A 299 26.88 -11.57 -2.34
N ARG A 300 25.97 -11.32 -3.28
CA ARG A 300 26.04 -10.19 -4.20
C ARG A 300 25.59 -8.92 -3.49
N GLU A 301 26.38 -7.87 -3.62
CA GLU A 301 25.88 -6.51 -3.45
C GLU A 301 25.33 -6.04 -4.81
N GLU A 302 24.03 -6.24 -5.06
CA GLU A 302 23.38 -5.53 -6.15
C GLU A 302 23.05 -4.10 -5.71
N ARG A 303 23.42 -3.12 -6.54
CA ARG A 303 22.98 -1.74 -6.34
C ARG A 303 21.46 -1.72 -6.54
N ARG A 304 20.71 -1.27 -5.52
CA ARG A 304 19.27 -0.95 -5.58
C ARG A 304 18.95 -0.11 -6.81
N ASP A 305 18.67 -0.75 -7.93
CA ASP A 305 18.27 -0.05 -9.14
C ASP A 305 16.74 0.09 -9.04
N ARG A 306 16.30 1.26 -8.53
CA ARG A 306 14.89 1.64 -8.33
C ARG A 306 14.15 1.76 -9.66
N ARG A 307 14.06 0.67 -10.44
CA ARG A 307 13.55 0.66 -11.82
C ARG A 307 12.06 0.34 -11.95
N GLY A 308 11.29 0.38 -10.86
CA GLY A 308 9.83 0.17 -10.91
C GLY A 308 9.07 1.28 -11.64
N ASP A 309 9.50 2.54 -11.51
CA ASP A 309 8.77 3.70 -12.04
C ASP A 309 9.53 4.38 -13.20
N LYS A 310 9.89 3.63 -14.24
CA LYS A 310 10.53 4.20 -15.43
C LYS A 310 9.51 4.51 -16.52
N LEU A 311 9.68 5.68 -17.15
CA LEU A 311 9.06 5.98 -18.45
C LEU A 311 9.35 4.82 -19.42
N PRO A 312 8.38 4.36 -20.22
CA PRO A 312 7.10 5.02 -20.50
C PRO A 312 5.88 4.51 -19.72
N ALA A 313 6.04 3.65 -18.70
CA ALA A 313 4.89 3.02 -18.03
C ALA A 313 4.19 3.94 -17.01
N VAL A 314 4.95 4.82 -16.36
CA VAL A 314 4.43 5.83 -15.43
C VAL A 314 4.86 7.20 -15.92
N ALA A 315 3.90 8.11 -16.09
CA ALA A 315 4.16 9.49 -16.49
C ALA A 315 3.56 10.48 -15.49
N ARG A 316 4.33 11.56 -15.23
CA ARG A 316 3.88 12.70 -14.43
C ARG A 316 3.90 13.95 -15.29
N VAL A 317 2.79 14.68 -15.31
CA VAL A 317 2.66 15.97 -16.00
C VAL A 317 2.52 17.06 -14.95
N GLY A 318 3.34 18.11 -15.06
CA GLY A 318 3.39 19.20 -14.08
C GLY A 318 4.79 19.79 -13.92
N PRO A 319 4.94 20.82 -13.06
CA PRO A 319 6.22 21.49 -12.80
C PRO A 319 7.33 20.50 -12.44
N GLY A 320 8.46 20.59 -13.14
CA GLY A 320 9.62 19.71 -12.93
C GLY A 320 9.47 18.29 -13.50
N CYS A 321 8.40 18.00 -14.25
CA CYS A 321 8.18 16.73 -14.95
C CYS A 321 7.90 16.99 -16.46
N LEU A 322 6.98 16.24 -17.08
CA LEU A 322 6.54 16.51 -18.45
C LEU A 322 5.63 17.75 -18.50
N GLU A 323 5.78 18.57 -19.54
CA GLU A 323 4.98 19.80 -19.70
C GLU A 323 3.61 19.57 -20.36
N THR A 324 3.42 18.43 -21.04
CA THR A 324 2.17 18.15 -21.77
C THR A 324 1.75 16.70 -21.63
N VAL A 325 0.43 16.46 -21.72
CA VAL A 325 -0.15 15.11 -21.80
C VAL A 325 0.28 14.40 -23.09
N GLN A 326 0.47 15.14 -24.19
CA GLN A 326 0.98 14.59 -25.45
C GLN A 326 2.38 13.97 -25.30
N ALA A 327 3.25 14.54 -24.48
CA ALA A 327 4.58 13.99 -24.21
C ALA A 327 4.52 12.70 -23.37
N ALA A 328 3.45 12.48 -22.61
CA ALA A 328 3.21 11.25 -21.87
C ALA A 328 2.58 10.14 -22.73
N ALA A 329 1.97 10.48 -23.87
CA ALA A 329 1.23 9.55 -24.69
C ALA A 329 2.13 8.47 -25.31
N HIS A 330 2.10 7.28 -24.74
CA HIS A 330 2.85 6.12 -25.20
C HIS A 330 2.02 4.83 -25.05
N PRO A 331 2.08 3.85 -25.98
CA PRO A 331 1.27 2.63 -25.91
C PRO A 331 1.47 1.79 -24.63
N ALA A 332 2.64 1.93 -24.00
CA ALA A 332 2.97 1.24 -22.75
C ALA A 332 2.60 2.03 -21.47
N LEU A 333 2.01 3.22 -21.60
CA LEU A 333 1.59 4.04 -20.47
C LEU A 333 0.48 3.32 -19.67
N GLU A 334 0.75 3.08 -18.39
CA GLU A 334 -0.21 2.48 -17.45
C GLU A 334 -0.78 3.52 -16.48
N VAL A 335 0.05 4.49 -16.07
CA VAL A 335 -0.29 5.46 -15.03
C VAL A 335 0.01 6.87 -15.52
N LEU A 336 -1.00 7.74 -15.48
CA LEU A 336 -0.86 9.18 -15.70
C LEU A 336 -1.21 9.95 -14.42
N SER A 337 -0.26 10.75 -13.93
CA SER A 337 -0.51 11.67 -12.82
C SER A 337 -0.31 13.12 -13.25
N ILE A 338 -1.33 13.94 -13.06
CA ILE A 338 -1.32 15.37 -13.35
C ILE A 338 -1.22 16.12 -12.02
N GLY A 339 -0.05 16.68 -11.78
CA GLY A 339 0.26 17.47 -10.58
C GLY A 339 -0.33 18.88 -10.64
N ALA A 340 0.13 19.75 -9.75
CA ALA A 340 -0.31 21.14 -9.71
C ALA A 340 0.01 21.83 -11.04
N TRP A 341 -0.94 22.60 -11.57
CA TRP A 341 -0.80 23.26 -12.85
C TRP A 341 -1.39 24.66 -12.78
N ASP A 342 -0.53 25.66 -13.05
CA ASP A 342 -0.92 27.07 -13.07
C ASP A 342 -1.12 27.59 -14.51
N GLY A 343 -0.96 26.71 -15.51
CA GLY A 343 -1.14 27.03 -16.94
C GLY A 343 -2.55 26.75 -17.46
N ILE A 344 -2.67 26.69 -18.79
CA ILE A 344 -3.93 26.33 -19.45
C ILE A 344 -4.30 24.89 -19.07
N PRO A 345 -5.53 24.62 -18.59
CA PRO A 345 -5.99 23.27 -18.30
C PRO A 345 -5.69 22.26 -19.42
N LEU A 346 -5.36 21.03 -19.03
CA LEU A 346 -4.81 20.01 -19.92
C LEU A 346 -5.91 19.10 -20.48
N SER A 347 -5.85 18.82 -21.78
CA SER A 347 -6.70 17.82 -22.43
C SER A 347 -6.09 16.42 -22.32
N LEU A 348 -6.94 15.44 -22.04
CA LEU A 348 -6.67 14.01 -22.02
C LEU A 348 -6.82 13.36 -23.41
N ALA A 349 -7.28 14.09 -24.43
CA ALA A 349 -7.43 13.58 -25.79
C ALA A 349 -6.18 12.83 -26.33
N PRO A 350 -4.92 13.27 -26.07
CA PRO A 350 -3.73 12.55 -26.54
C PRO A 350 -3.54 11.14 -25.98
N VAL A 351 -4.13 10.85 -24.82
CA VAL A 351 -4.03 9.54 -24.14
C VAL A 351 -5.33 8.73 -24.24
N ALA A 352 -6.33 9.26 -24.96
CA ALA A 352 -7.57 8.56 -25.22
C ALA A 352 -7.31 7.27 -26.01
N GLY A 353 -7.95 6.17 -25.58
CA GLY A 353 -7.80 4.87 -26.23
C GLY A 353 -6.44 4.18 -26.05
N LEU A 354 -5.54 4.69 -25.19
CA LEU A 354 -4.32 3.95 -24.86
C LEU A 354 -4.68 2.62 -24.17
N PRO A 355 -4.18 1.48 -24.67
CA PRO A 355 -4.68 0.16 -24.29
C PRO A 355 -4.30 -0.27 -22.87
N ARG A 356 -3.28 0.37 -22.29
CA ARG A 356 -2.74 0.03 -20.97
C ARG A 356 -3.03 1.07 -19.90
N LEU A 357 -3.58 2.23 -20.26
CA LEU A 357 -3.83 3.30 -19.30
C LEU A 357 -4.95 2.86 -18.35
N ARG A 358 -4.56 2.60 -17.11
CA ARG A 358 -5.44 2.06 -16.06
C ARG A 358 -5.60 2.98 -14.86
N THR A 359 -4.70 3.96 -14.71
CA THR A 359 -4.75 4.93 -13.63
C THR A 359 -4.66 6.35 -14.15
N LEU A 360 -5.59 7.19 -13.70
CA LEU A 360 -5.53 8.64 -13.83
C LEU A 360 -5.64 9.28 -12.45
N THR A 361 -4.66 10.10 -12.09
CA THR A 361 -4.76 11.03 -10.96
C THR A 361 -4.60 12.46 -11.47
N ALA A 362 -5.48 13.37 -11.05
CA ALA A 362 -5.39 14.77 -11.43
C ALA A 362 -5.74 15.68 -10.25
N LEU A 363 -4.91 16.69 -9.99
CA LEU A 363 -5.25 17.69 -9.00
C LEU A 363 -6.47 18.53 -9.44
N PRO A 364 -7.24 19.09 -8.50
CA PRO A 364 -8.41 19.90 -8.84
C PRO A 364 -8.03 21.09 -9.74
N GLY A 365 -8.82 21.33 -10.78
CA GLY A 365 -8.70 22.44 -11.72
C GLY A 365 -7.70 22.22 -12.87
N THR A 366 -7.09 21.05 -13.00
CA THR A 366 -6.04 20.83 -14.01
C THR A 366 -6.55 20.31 -15.36
N LEU A 367 -7.78 19.79 -15.43
CA LEU A 367 -8.35 19.22 -16.64
C LEU A 367 -9.14 20.26 -17.45
N ALA A 368 -8.94 20.27 -18.77
CA ALA A 368 -9.69 21.14 -19.68
C ALA A 368 -11.15 20.74 -19.79
N ASP A 369 -11.43 19.44 -19.91
CA ASP A 369 -12.76 18.88 -19.91
C ASP A 369 -12.77 17.55 -19.11
N PRO A 370 -13.41 17.50 -17.94
CA PRO A 370 -13.52 16.26 -17.16
C PRO A 370 -14.22 15.12 -17.91
N LEU A 371 -15.07 15.42 -18.90
CA LEU A 371 -15.79 14.39 -19.66
C LEU A 371 -14.88 13.56 -20.57
N GLU A 372 -13.68 14.05 -20.90
CA GLU A 372 -12.69 13.27 -21.67
C GLU A 372 -12.26 11.99 -20.94
N VAL A 373 -12.43 11.93 -19.61
CA VAL A 373 -12.21 10.70 -18.82
C VAL A 373 -13.06 9.53 -19.30
N ALA A 374 -14.26 9.78 -19.85
CA ALA A 374 -15.10 8.72 -20.41
C ALA A 374 -14.47 8.02 -21.62
N GLY A 375 -13.52 8.66 -22.30
CA GLY A 375 -12.73 8.07 -23.39
C GLY A 375 -11.61 7.14 -22.91
N LEU A 376 -11.36 7.07 -21.60
CA LEU A 376 -10.33 6.23 -20.99
C LEU A 376 -10.95 4.90 -20.53
N THR A 377 -11.12 3.97 -21.47
CA THR A 377 -11.91 2.75 -21.26
C THR A 377 -11.24 1.68 -20.40
N GLY A 378 -9.95 1.83 -20.08
CA GLY A 378 -9.15 0.87 -19.31
C GLY A 378 -9.00 1.21 -17.82
N LEU A 379 -9.62 2.29 -17.34
CA LEU A 379 -9.37 2.79 -15.98
C LEU A 379 -9.85 1.81 -14.91
N GLU A 380 -8.95 1.44 -14.00
CA GLU A 380 -9.23 0.73 -12.75
C GLU A 380 -9.24 1.66 -11.54
N PHE A 381 -8.47 2.76 -11.60
CA PHE A 381 -8.39 3.76 -10.54
C PHE A 381 -8.50 5.17 -11.11
N LEU A 382 -9.30 6.01 -10.45
CA LEU A 382 -9.51 7.41 -10.80
C LEU A 382 -9.47 8.28 -9.55
N GLU A 383 -8.56 9.25 -9.52
CA GLU A 383 -8.50 10.30 -8.50
C GLU A 383 -8.67 11.67 -9.16
N LEU A 384 -9.73 12.39 -8.79
CA LEU A 384 -10.05 13.72 -9.32
C LEU A 384 -10.49 14.66 -8.21
N GLY A 385 -10.53 15.96 -8.52
CA GLY A 385 -11.17 16.95 -7.66
C GLY A 385 -12.69 16.79 -7.58
N ALA A 386 -13.28 17.34 -6.53
CA ALA A 386 -14.72 17.27 -6.27
C ALA A 386 -15.57 17.89 -7.40
N GLN A 387 -15.08 18.94 -8.06
CA GLN A 387 -15.81 19.60 -9.16
C GLN A 387 -15.81 18.73 -10.41
N GLU A 388 -14.67 18.14 -10.76
CA GLU A 388 -14.52 17.22 -11.89
C GLU A 388 -15.39 15.97 -11.69
N TRP A 389 -15.42 15.39 -10.48
CA TRP A 389 -16.34 14.31 -10.14
C TRP A 389 -17.81 14.68 -10.33
N ARG A 390 -18.19 15.89 -9.92
CA ARG A 390 -19.58 16.38 -10.09
C ARG A 390 -19.97 16.48 -11.56
N VAL A 391 -19.06 16.95 -12.42
CA VAL A 391 -19.27 17.00 -13.88
C VAL A 391 -19.52 15.59 -14.43
N LEU A 392 -18.68 14.61 -14.05
CA LEU A 392 -18.83 13.22 -14.48
C LEU A 392 -20.14 12.59 -14.01
N LEU A 393 -20.50 12.76 -12.75
CA LEU A 393 -21.72 12.22 -12.16
C LEU A 393 -22.98 12.79 -12.84
N ASN A 394 -23.04 14.12 -13.02
CA ASN A 394 -24.17 14.79 -13.64
C ASN A 394 -24.37 14.36 -15.11
N ALA A 395 -23.29 14.07 -15.83
CA ALA A 395 -23.33 13.60 -17.20
C ALA A 395 -23.53 12.08 -17.35
N GLY A 396 -23.54 11.32 -16.24
CA GLY A 396 -23.57 9.86 -16.27
C GLY A 396 -22.33 9.24 -16.92
N ALA A 397 -21.20 9.96 -16.90
CA ALA A 397 -19.98 9.66 -17.66
C ALA A 397 -18.90 8.94 -16.82
N VAL A 398 -19.23 8.51 -15.60
CA VAL A 398 -18.30 7.78 -14.72
C VAL A 398 -17.95 6.42 -15.34
N PRO A 399 -16.65 6.11 -15.59
CA PRO A 399 -16.25 4.83 -16.16
C PRO A 399 -16.65 3.66 -15.25
N ARG A 400 -17.37 2.67 -15.80
CA ARG A 400 -17.85 1.50 -15.05
C ARG A 400 -16.79 0.41 -14.82
N THR A 401 -15.60 0.59 -15.39
CA THR A 401 -14.44 -0.29 -15.21
C THR A 401 -13.69 -0.02 -13.91
N LEU A 402 -13.99 1.08 -13.22
CA LEU A 402 -13.31 1.45 -11.98
C LEU A 402 -13.53 0.39 -10.90
N LYS A 403 -12.41 0.02 -10.26
CA LYS A 403 -12.36 -0.84 -9.07
C LYS A 403 -12.19 -0.01 -7.80
N ALA A 404 -11.59 1.16 -7.92
CA ALA A 404 -11.44 2.12 -6.84
C ALA A 404 -11.50 3.56 -7.36
N ALA A 405 -11.85 4.50 -6.49
CA ALA A 405 -11.93 5.93 -6.79
C ALA A 405 -11.53 6.78 -5.60
N ALA A 406 -10.93 7.95 -5.83
CA ALA A 406 -10.59 8.89 -4.78
C ALA A 406 -11.01 10.32 -5.15
N ILE A 407 -11.33 11.11 -4.14
CA ILE A 407 -11.73 12.50 -4.30
C ILE A 407 -10.66 13.38 -3.66
N LYS A 408 -9.89 14.08 -4.49
CA LYS A 408 -8.84 14.99 -4.05
C LYS A 408 -9.45 16.28 -3.54
N VAL A 409 -9.11 16.67 -2.31
CA VAL A 409 -9.45 17.99 -1.76
C VAL A 409 -8.19 18.78 -1.46
N ARG A 410 -8.19 20.07 -1.81
CA ARG A 410 -7.08 20.97 -1.47
C ARG A 410 -7.09 21.43 -0.01
N ASP A 411 -8.28 21.57 0.59
CA ASP A 411 -8.46 22.32 1.86
C ASP A 411 -9.06 21.51 3.03
N GLN A 412 -8.88 20.18 3.06
CA GLN A 412 -9.37 19.29 4.13
C GLN A 412 -10.90 19.34 4.36
N ASP A 413 -11.68 19.71 3.34
CA ASP A 413 -13.14 19.76 3.46
C ASP A 413 -13.80 18.43 3.07
N HIS A 414 -14.01 17.55 4.05
CA HIS A 414 -14.56 16.21 3.82
C HIS A 414 -16.10 16.15 3.73
N LEU A 415 -16.84 17.15 4.23
CA LEU A 415 -18.30 17.04 4.31
C LEU A 415 -19.00 17.12 2.93
N PRO A 416 -18.63 18.06 2.03
CA PRO A 416 -19.14 18.05 0.66
C PRO A 416 -18.70 16.81 -0.13
N VAL A 417 -17.59 16.19 0.28
CA VAL A 417 -17.00 15.01 -0.38
C VAL A 417 -17.81 13.75 -0.08
N VAL A 418 -18.37 13.60 1.14
CA VAL A 418 -19.17 12.41 1.49
C VAL A 418 -20.38 12.25 0.57
N GLY A 419 -21.05 13.35 0.20
CA GLY A 419 -22.18 13.30 -0.75
C GLY A 419 -21.75 12.75 -2.11
N ILE A 420 -20.67 13.29 -2.68
CA ILE A 420 -20.09 12.82 -3.94
C ILE A 420 -19.66 11.35 -3.82
N ALA A 421 -18.99 10.98 -2.73
CA ALA A 421 -18.55 9.61 -2.48
C ALA A 421 -19.74 8.64 -2.43
N ASN A 422 -20.82 8.99 -1.75
CA ASN A 422 -22.03 8.17 -1.66
C ASN A 422 -22.74 8.03 -3.01
N GLU A 423 -22.73 9.06 -3.85
CA GLU A 423 -23.23 8.97 -5.23
C GLU A 423 -22.37 8.03 -6.07
N ILE A 424 -21.03 8.10 -5.96
CA ILE A 424 -20.12 7.15 -6.64
C ILE A 424 -20.37 5.73 -6.15
N LEU A 425 -20.41 5.50 -4.84
CA LEU A 425 -20.63 4.19 -4.22
C LEU A 425 -21.97 3.58 -4.66
N ALA A 426 -23.03 4.41 -4.80
CA ALA A 426 -24.33 3.96 -5.27
C ALA A 426 -24.30 3.44 -6.72
N LEU A 427 -23.38 3.93 -7.57
CA LEU A 427 -23.23 3.39 -8.93
C LEU A 427 -22.78 1.91 -8.92
N TRP A 428 -22.13 1.44 -7.85
CA TRP A 428 -21.68 0.05 -7.67
C TRP A 428 -22.47 -0.70 -6.58
N ASP A 429 -23.64 -0.19 -6.18
CA ASP A 429 -24.47 -0.77 -5.12
C ASP A 429 -23.69 -0.99 -3.80
N ARG A 430 -22.75 -0.10 -3.49
CA ARG A 430 -21.90 -0.18 -2.30
C ARG A 430 -22.56 0.50 -1.10
N PRO A 431 -22.32 0.02 0.14
CA PRO A 431 -22.77 0.67 1.36
C PRO A 431 -22.35 2.14 1.42
N GLN A 432 -23.28 3.01 1.82
CA GLN A 432 -23.01 4.43 1.98
C GLN A 432 -22.15 4.70 3.21
N ILE A 433 -21.28 5.70 3.08
CA ILE A 433 -20.54 6.29 4.20
C ILE A 433 -21.53 7.05 5.07
N VAL A 434 -21.55 6.69 6.35
CA VAL A 434 -22.42 7.32 7.34
C VAL A 434 -21.78 8.61 7.83
N GLN A 435 -22.56 9.67 7.82
CA GLN A 435 -22.21 10.97 8.38
C GLN A 435 -23.19 11.31 9.51
N THR A 436 -22.67 11.87 10.60
CA THR A 436 -23.48 12.43 11.69
C THR A 436 -23.19 13.91 11.79
N LEU A 437 -24.24 14.73 11.81
CA LEU A 437 -24.14 16.17 12.08
C LEU A 437 -24.56 16.42 13.53
N LEU A 438 -23.73 17.16 14.26
CA LEU A 438 -23.94 17.56 15.63
C LEU A 438 -23.90 19.08 15.70
N ASP A 439 -24.91 19.69 16.30
CA ASP A 439 -24.94 21.12 16.56
C ASP A 439 -24.53 21.39 18.01
N GLY A 440 -23.80 22.49 18.21
CA GLY A 440 -23.34 22.94 19.52
C GLY A 440 -22.96 24.41 19.53
N ASP A 441 -22.47 24.88 20.67
CA ASP A 441 -22.07 26.26 20.88
C ASP A 441 -20.77 26.31 21.70
N LEU A 442 -19.74 26.97 21.16
CA LEU A 442 -18.43 27.14 21.81
C LEU A 442 -18.30 28.51 22.52
N GLY A 443 -19.31 29.37 22.40
CA GLY A 443 -19.29 30.77 22.80
C GLY A 443 -18.59 31.67 21.77
N PRO A 444 -18.77 33.00 21.87
CA PRO A 444 -18.23 33.94 20.90
C PRO A 444 -16.69 33.97 20.92
N ALA A 445 -16.10 34.42 19.81
CA ALA A 445 -14.67 34.70 19.75
C ALA A 445 -14.28 35.75 20.81
N LEU A 446 -13.24 35.44 21.60
CA LEU A 446 -12.71 36.31 22.67
C LEU A 446 -11.97 37.53 22.13
#